data_AF-A0A1D9PEC0-F1
#
_entry.id   AF-A0A1D9PEC0-F1
#
_cell.length_a   1.000
_cell.length_b   1.000
_cell.length_c   1.000
_cell.angle_alpha   90.00
_cell.angle_beta   90.00
_cell.angle_gamma   90.00
#
_symmetry.space_group_name_H-M   'P 1'
#
loop_
_entity.id
_entity.type
_entity.pdbx_description
1 polymer ?
#
loop_
_entity_poly.entity_id
_entity_poly.type
_entity_poly.pdbx_seq_one_letter_code
_entity_poly.pdbx_strand_id
1 'polypeptide(L)'
;MNKIILSLLLTFSINCFSQTQAEINQKAYDIYDKADKNLNTVYQQILIKYKSDKLFVENLKKSQRIWITFRDAEMDMKYPNYPNYYYGSIQPTCRAIYLTELTESRIKNLTIWLNGIEEGDVCSGSVKTN
;
A
#
# COMPACT_ATOMS: atom_id res chain seq x y z
N MET A 1 65.36 25.25 17.91
CA MET A 1 63.96 25.72 17.89
C MET A 1 63.13 24.72 17.10
N ASN A 2 62.65 23.65 17.73
CA ASN A 2 61.83 22.63 17.06
C ASN A 2 60.39 22.76 17.57
N LYS A 3 59.50 23.26 16.71
CA LYS A 3 58.06 23.34 16.98
C LYS A 3 57.46 21.95 16.78
N ILE A 4 57.17 21.24 17.87
CA ILE A 4 56.35 20.03 17.84
C ILE A 4 54.91 20.50 17.62
N ILE A 5 54.41 20.35 16.39
CA ILE A 5 53.00 20.60 16.05
C ILE A 5 52.22 19.39 16.55
N LEU A 6 51.58 19.57 17.71
CA LEU A 6 50.64 18.61 18.29
C LEU A 6 49.38 18.58 17.41
N SER A 7 49.30 17.63 16.47
CA SER A 7 48.09 17.41 15.67
C SER A 7 47.00 16.81 16.56
N LEU A 8 46.05 17.65 16.99
CA LEU A 8 44.85 17.26 17.70
C LEU A 8 43.92 16.53 16.73
N LEU A 9 43.93 15.19 16.76
CA LEU A 9 42.97 14.34 16.06
C LEU A 9 41.59 14.52 16.68
N LEU A 10 40.79 15.40 16.10
CA LEU A 10 39.38 15.59 16.44
C LEU A 10 38.60 14.37 15.90
N THR A 11 38.37 13.36 16.74
CA THR A 11 37.48 12.24 16.39
C THR A 11 36.05 12.76 16.38
N PHE A 12 35.58 13.16 15.19
CA PHE A 12 34.18 13.50 14.98
C PHE A 12 33.37 12.19 15.04
N SER A 13 32.73 11.93 16.18
CA SER A 13 31.80 10.81 16.34
C SER A 13 30.61 11.04 15.42
N ILE A 14 30.65 10.45 14.22
CA ILE A 14 29.50 10.38 13.33
C ILE A 14 28.48 9.47 14.04
N ASN A 15 27.43 10.07 14.62
CA ASN A 15 26.32 9.32 15.18
C ASN A 15 25.63 8.58 14.02
N CYS A 16 26.01 7.31 13.81
CA CYS A 16 25.32 6.43 12.89
C CYS A 16 24.05 5.96 13.60
N PHE A 17 22.90 6.58 13.29
CA PHE A 17 21.60 6.08 13.74
C PHE A 17 21.33 4.76 13.03
N SER A 18 21.64 3.64 13.70
CA SER A 18 21.27 2.32 13.21
C SER A 18 19.77 2.12 13.41
N GLN A 19 19.05 1.87 12.31
CA GLN A 19 17.61 1.59 12.37
C GLN A 19 17.38 0.13 12.81
N THR A 20 16.45 -0.10 13.74
CA THR A 20 16.08 -1.47 14.13
C THR A 20 15.14 -2.11 13.10
N GLN A 21 15.13 -3.45 13.03
CA GLN A 21 14.18 -4.16 12.17
C GLN A 21 12.72 -3.88 12.56
N ALA A 22 12.45 -3.64 13.84
CA ALA A 22 11.12 -3.24 14.32
C ALA A 22 10.70 -1.88 13.72
N GLU A 23 11.60 -0.90 13.71
CA GLU A 23 11.34 0.41 13.08
C GLU A 23 11.16 0.29 11.56
N ILE A 24 11.92 -0.58 10.88
CA ILE A 24 11.74 -0.83 9.45
C ILE A 24 10.35 -1.44 9.19
N ASN A 25 9.97 -2.46 9.97
CA ASN A 25 8.67 -3.10 9.86
C ASN A 25 7.54 -2.09 10.10
N GLN A 26 7.64 -1.24 11.13
CA GLN A 26 6.62 -0.23 11.42
C GLN A 26 6.45 0.75 10.26
N LYS A 27 7.54 1.29 9.72
CA LYS A 27 7.47 2.22 8.58
C LYS A 27 6.81 1.57 7.36
N ALA A 28 7.06 0.29 7.10
CA ALA A 28 6.43 -0.42 6.00
C ALA A 28 4.91 -0.55 6.19
N TYR A 29 4.46 -0.82 7.42
CA TYR A 29 3.03 -0.85 7.74
C TYR A 29 2.39 0.54 7.72
N ASP A 30 3.08 1.59 8.13
CA ASP A 30 2.57 2.97 8.02
C ASP A 30 2.29 3.37 6.56
N ILE A 31 3.14 2.92 5.63
CA ILE A 31 2.93 3.10 4.18
C ILE A 31 1.70 2.33 3.71
N TYR A 32 1.57 1.07 4.11
CA TYR A 32 0.39 0.26 3.79
C TYR A 32 -0.89 0.89 4.34
N ASP A 33 -0.90 1.33 5.60
CA ASP A 33 -2.04 1.98 6.23
C ASP A 33 -2.45 3.26 5.51
N LYS A 34 -1.48 4.01 4.97
CA LYS A 34 -1.75 5.18 4.13
C LYS A 34 -2.44 4.77 2.82
N ALA A 35 -1.97 3.70 2.17
CA ALA A 35 -2.60 3.18 0.97
C ALA A 35 -4.03 2.67 1.24
N ASP A 36 -4.25 1.96 2.35
CA ASP A 36 -5.57 1.46 2.73
C ASP A 36 -6.56 2.60 3.06
N LYS A 37 -6.11 3.65 3.75
CA LYS A 37 -6.90 4.88 3.96
C LYS A 37 -7.26 5.55 2.63
N ASN A 38 -6.33 5.58 1.67
CA ASN A 38 -6.61 6.13 0.35
C ASN A 38 -7.63 5.28 -0.42
N LEU A 39 -7.51 3.95 -0.37
CA LEU A 39 -8.49 3.03 -0.96
C LEU A 39 -9.89 3.27 -0.39
N ASN A 40 -10.00 3.41 0.93
CA ASN A 40 -11.27 3.72 1.58
C ASN A 40 -11.82 5.09 1.13
N THR A 41 -10.97 6.10 1.00
CA THR A 41 -11.36 7.42 0.50
C THR A 41 -11.93 7.33 -0.92
N VAL A 42 -11.22 6.69 -1.85
CA VAL A 42 -11.67 6.47 -3.23
C VAL A 42 -13.00 5.73 -3.27
N TYR A 43 -13.11 4.63 -2.50
CA TYR A 43 -14.33 3.85 -2.40
C TYR A 43 -15.54 4.68 -1.92
N GLN A 44 -15.37 5.51 -0.89
CA GLN A 44 -16.43 6.39 -0.39
C GLN A 44 -16.83 7.47 -1.40
N GLN A 45 -15.86 8.05 -2.11
CA GLN A 45 -16.15 9.01 -3.18
C GLN A 45 -17.00 8.39 -4.30
N ILE A 46 -16.73 7.13 -4.68
CA ILE A 46 -17.54 6.41 -5.67
C ILE A 46 -18.96 6.19 -5.14
N LEU A 47 -19.11 5.74 -3.88
CA LEU A 47 -20.43 5.57 -3.27
C LEU A 47 -21.26 6.85 -3.27
N ILE A 48 -20.63 8.01 -3.06
CA ILE A 48 -21.29 9.32 -3.13
C ILE A 48 -21.66 9.68 -4.58
N LYS A 49 -20.72 9.55 -5.53
CA LYS A 49 -20.92 9.89 -6.95
C LYS A 49 -21.98 9.02 -7.64
N TYR A 50 -22.17 7.79 -7.17
CA TYR A 50 -23.14 6.83 -7.71
C TYR A 50 -24.31 6.55 -6.76
N LYS A 51 -24.56 7.39 -5.76
CA LYS A 51 -25.59 7.17 -4.72
C LYS A 51 -27.00 6.86 -5.23
N SER A 52 -27.34 7.32 -6.44
CA SER A 52 -28.63 7.10 -7.10
C SER A 52 -28.71 5.76 -7.84
N ASP A 53 -27.58 5.19 -8.28
CA ASP A 53 -27.51 3.89 -8.94
C ASP A 53 -27.36 2.78 -7.89
N LYS A 54 -28.50 2.31 -7.38
CA LYS A 54 -28.54 1.34 -6.28
C LYS A 54 -27.91 0.01 -6.67
N LEU A 55 -28.18 -0.47 -7.89
CA LEU A 55 -27.66 -1.75 -8.37
C LEU A 55 -26.14 -1.71 -8.52
N PHE A 56 -25.58 -0.64 -9.09
CA PHE A 56 -24.13 -0.47 -9.15
C PHE A 56 -23.52 -0.42 -7.75
N VAL A 57 -24.10 0.36 -6.82
CA VAL A 57 -23.58 0.48 -5.45
C VAL A 57 -23.58 -0.86 -4.71
N GLU A 58 -24.61 -1.68 -4.87
CA GLU A 58 -24.67 -3.03 -4.30
C GLU A 58 -23.57 -3.93 -4.87
N ASN A 59 -23.36 -3.90 -6.20
CA ASN A 59 -22.32 -4.67 -6.85
C ASN A 59 -20.91 -4.19 -6.50
N LEU A 60 -20.70 -2.88 -6.35
CA LEU A 60 -19.42 -2.32 -5.89
C LEU A 60 -19.10 -2.79 -4.47
N LYS A 61 -20.07 -2.74 -3.55
CA LYS A 61 -19.93 -3.26 -2.18
C LYS A 61 -19.55 -4.74 -2.18
N LYS A 62 -20.24 -5.55 -3.00
CA LYS A 62 -19.96 -6.98 -3.15
C LYS A 62 -18.55 -7.22 -3.70
N SER A 63 -18.17 -6.53 -4.78
CA SER A 63 -16.84 -6.60 -5.39
C SER A 63 -15.75 -6.23 -4.38
N GLN A 64 -15.93 -5.16 -3.60
CA GLN A 64 -14.94 -4.71 -2.64
C GLN A 64 -14.75 -5.70 -1.47
N ARG A 65 -15.83 -6.31 -0.97
CA ARG A 65 -15.75 -7.36 0.07
C ARG A 65 -14.99 -8.59 -0.43
N ILE A 66 -15.30 -9.04 -1.65
CA ILE A 66 -14.60 -10.18 -2.27
C ILE A 66 -13.13 -9.84 -2.50
N TRP A 67 -12.82 -8.60 -2.91
CA TRP A 67 -11.44 -8.16 -3.09
C TRP A 67 -10.63 -8.23 -1.78
N ILE A 68 -11.23 -7.92 -0.63
CA ILE A 68 -10.55 -8.08 0.68
C ILE A 68 -10.21 -9.55 0.91
N THR A 69 -11.17 -10.46 0.71
CA THR A 69 -10.92 -11.90 0.81
C THR A 69 -9.85 -12.39 -0.16
N PHE A 70 -9.86 -11.90 -1.40
CA PHE A 70 -8.83 -12.19 -2.41
C PHE A 70 -7.46 -11.69 -1.95
N ARG A 71 -7.34 -10.43 -1.49
CA ARG A 71 -6.08 -9.87 -1.00
C ARG A 71 -5.49 -10.72 0.12
N ASP A 72 -6.33 -11.13 1.07
CA ASP A 72 -5.89 -11.93 2.19
C ASP A 72 -5.46 -13.35 1.74
N ALA A 73 -6.19 -13.94 0.78
CA ALA A 73 -5.81 -15.22 0.16
C ALA A 73 -4.50 -15.12 -0.66
N GLU A 74 -4.28 -14.02 -1.38
CA GLU A 74 -3.01 -13.76 -2.10
C GLU A 74 -1.83 -13.63 -1.13
N MET A 75 -2.05 -13.02 0.04
CA MET A 75 -1.04 -12.93 1.10
C MET A 75 -0.65 -14.30 1.63
N ASP A 76 -1.63 -15.17 1.85
CA ASP A 76 -1.42 -16.53 2.34
C ASP A 76 -0.79 -17.42 1.25
N MET A 77 -1.16 -17.23 -0.01
CA MET A 77 -0.52 -17.91 -1.15
C MET A 77 0.94 -17.47 -1.32
N LYS A 78 1.24 -16.16 -1.21
CA LYS A 78 2.60 -15.64 -1.40
C LYS A 78 3.52 -15.98 -0.23
N TYR A 79 2.99 -15.99 0.99
CA TYR A 79 3.73 -16.35 2.20
C TYR A 79 3.03 -17.47 2.98
N PRO A 80 3.00 -18.71 2.45
CA PRO A 80 2.37 -19.82 3.15
C PRO A 80 3.03 -20.09 4.49
N ASN A 81 2.22 -20.47 5.48
CA ASN A 81 2.71 -20.84 6.81
C ASN A 81 3.25 -22.28 6.83
N TYR A 82 4.42 -22.50 6.24
CA TYR A 82 5.05 -23.81 6.23
C TYR A 82 5.58 -24.17 7.64
N PRO A 83 5.25 -25.36 8.20
CA PRO A 83 5.57 -25.73 9.58
C PRO A 83 7.05 -25.67 9.98
N ASN A 84 7.98 -25.74 9.02
CA ASN A 84 9.42 -25.80 9.26
C ASN A 84 10.20 -24.75 8.45
N TYR A 85 9.56 -23.65 8.04
CA TYR A 85 10.21 -22.60 7.28
C TYR A 85 10.04 -21.24 7.95
N TYR A 86 11.14 -20.48 8.01
CA TYR A 86 11.15 -19.15 8.57
C TYR A 86 11.60 -18.13 7.53
N TYR A 87 10.74 -17.15 7.24
CA TYR A 87 11.02 -16.09 6.26
C TYR A 87 11.98 -15.01 6.77
N GLY A 88 12.44 -15.09 8.03
CA GLY A 88 13.31 -14.09 8.61
C GLY A 88 12.56 -12.89 9.20
N SER A 89 13.31 -12.05 9.90
CA SER A 89 12.79 -10.82 10.53
C SER A 89 12.35 -9.75 9.52
N ILE A 90 12.68 -9.94 8.24
CA ILE A 90 12.25 -9.09 7.12
C ILE A 90 10.82 -9.38 6.65
N GLN A 91 10.25 -10.55 6.99
CA GLN A 91 8.93 -10.97 6.53
C GLN A 91 7.82 -9.93 6.73
N PRO A 92 7.70 -9.25 7.90
CA PRO A 92 6.65 -8.25 8.09
C PRO A 92 6.77 -7.08 7.10
N THR A 93 8.00 -6.63 6.81
CA THR A 93 8.27 -5.61 5.78
C THR A 93 7.81 -6.09 4.40
N CYS A 94 8.20 -7.30 3.99
CA CYS A 94 7.81 -7.85 2.69
C CYS A 94 6.30 -8.07 2.57
N ARG A 95 5.62 -8.42 3.68
CA ARG A 95 4.16 -8.53 3.71
C ARG A 95 3.49 -7.17 3.53
N ALA A 96 3.95 -6.14 4.25
CA ALA A 96 3.41 -4.78 4.14
C ALA A 96 3.62 -4.18 2.74
N ILE A 97 4.77 -4.42 2.11
CA ILE A 97 5.03 -3.99 0.73
C ILE A 97 4.02 -4.63 -0.24
N TYR A 98 3.83 -5.95 -0.17
CA TYR A 98 2.91 -6.62 -1.08
C TYR A 98 1.44 -6.21 -0.84
N LEU A 99 1.05 -6.02 0.42
CA LEU A 99 -0.26 -5.44 0.76
C LEU A 99 -0.45 -4.04 0.16
N THR A 100 0.59 -3.20 0.18
CA THR A 100 0.58 -1.88 -0.44
C THR A 100 0.36 -1.99 -1.94
N GLU A 101 1.12 -2.84 -2.64
CA GLU A 101 1.02 -3.06 -4.09
C GLU A 101 -0.40 -3.49 -4.52
N LEU A 102 -0.98 -4.48 -3.82
CA LEU A 102 -2.34 -4.93 -4.08
C LEU A 102 -3.37 -3.82 -3.88
N THR A 103 -3.18 -3.01 -2.83
CA THR A 103 -4.07 -1.91 -2.47
C THR A 103 -4.00 -0.77 -3.48
N GLU A 104 -2.81 -0.38 -3.92
CA GLU A 104 -2.59 0.63 -4.96
C GLU A 104 -3.15 0.18 -6.32
N SER A 105 -2.99 -1.10 -6.67
CA SER A 105 -3.62 -1.67 -7.86
C SER A 105 -5.14 -1.59 -7.80
N ARG A 106 -5.74 -1.88 -6.63
CA ARG A 106 -7.19 -1.74 -6.44
C ARG A 106 -7.64 -0.29 -6.54
N ILE A 107 -6.90 0.65 -5.97
CA ILE A 107 -7.15 2.08 -6.14
C ILE A 107 -7.19 2.44 -7.62
N LYS A 108 -6.15 2.05 -8.39
CA LYS A 108 -6.09 2.32 -9.84
C LYS A 108 -7.31 1.77 -10.58
N ASN A 109 -7.71 0.54 -10.27
CA ASN A 109 -8.90 -0.08 -10.86
C ASN A 109 -10.19 0.69 -10.54
N LEU A 110 -10.33 1.22 -9.32
CA LEU A 110 -11.52 1.95 -8.89
C LEU A 110 -11.57 3.41 -9.39
N THR A 111 -10.42 4.04 -9.59
CA THR A 111 -10.34 5.46 -9.97
C THR A 111 -11.05 5.78 -11.29
N ILE A 112 -11.25 4.81 -12.19
CA ILE A 112 -12.00 5.03 -13.43
C ILE A 112 -13.43 5.51 -13.17
N TRP A 113 -14.09 5.07 -12.08
CA TRP A 113 -15.43 5.52 -11.74
C TRP A 113 -15.46 6.96 -11.22
N LEU A 114 -14.33 7.46 -10.71
CA LEU A 114 -14.18 8.85 -10.28
C LEU A 114 -13.83 9.77 -11.43
N ASN A 115 -12.85 9.37 -12.25
CA ASN A 115 -12.40 10.17 -13.38
C ASN A 115 -13.50 10.22 -14.43
N GLY A 116 -14.03 9.04 -14.78
CA GLY A 116 -14.85 8.79 -15.96
C GLY A 116 -13.99 8.44 -17.18
N ILE A 117 -14.61 8.37 -18.34
CA ILE A 117 -14.00 7.92 -19.61
C ILE A 117 -14.42 8.82 -20.78
N GLU A 118 -13.72 8.72 -21.91
CA GLU A 118 -14.11 9.38 -23.15
C GLU A 118 -15.40 8.76 -23.73
N GLU A 119 -16.21 9.60 -24.37
CA GLU A 119 -17.41 9.15 -25.08
C GLU A 119 -17.01 8.27 -26.27
N GLY A 120 -17.76 7.19 -26.51
CA GLY A 120 -17.52 6.26 -27.63
C GLY A 120 -16.88 4.92 -27.23
N ASP A 121 -16.41 4.75 -25.99
CA ASP A 121 -16.05 3.42 -25.47
C ASP A 121 -17.31 2.61 -25.14
N VAL A 122 -17.63 1.65 -26.03
CA VAL A 122 -18.79 0.76 -25.90
C VAL A 122 -18.63 -0.29 -24.80
N CYS A 123 -17.42 -0.49 -24.27
CA CYS A 123 -17.10 -1.44 -23.20
C CYS A 123 -17.02 -0.76 -21.81
N SER A 124 -17.51 0.46 -21.71
CA SER A 124 -17.49 1.33 -20.52
C SER A 124 -18.31 0.85 -19.32
N GLY A 125 -19.34 0.04 -19.57
CA GLY A 125 -20.21 -0.49 -18.52
C GLY A 125 -20.87 0.60 -17.68
N SER A 126 -20.61 0.60 -16.37
CA SER A 126 -21.23 1.54 -15.41
C SER A 126 -20.47 2.85 -15.22
N VAL A 127 -19.32 3.02 -15.89
CA VAL A 127 -18.50 4.22 -15.74
C VAL A 127 -19.15 5.40 -16.47
N LYS A 128 -19.30 6.54 -15.78
CA LYS A 128 -19.81 7.78 -16.40
C LYS A 128 -18.75 8.38 -17.33
N THR A 129 -19.19 9.00 -18.42
CA THR A 129 -18.32 9.81 -19.27
C THR A 129 -17.89 11.10 -18.56
N ASN A 130 -16.74 11.64 -18.98
CA ASN A 130 -16.20 12.92 -18.47
C ASN A 130 -16.98 14.13 -18.97
#